data_AF-A0AAD6DEP3-F1
#
_entry.id   AF-A0AAD6DEP3-F1
#
_cell.length_a   1.000
_cell.length_b   1.000
_cell.length_c   1.000
_cell.angle_alpha   90.00
_cell.angle_beta   90.00
_cell.angle_gamma   90.00
#
_symmetry.space_group_name_H-M   'P 1'
#
loop_
_entity.id
_entity.type
_entity.pdbx_description
1 polymer ?
#
loop_
_entity_poly.entity_id
_entity_poly.type
_entity_poly.pdbx_seq_one_letter_code
_entity_poly.pdbx_strand_id
1 'polypeptide(L)'
;MPQLPSLSSVYELSIPTLGISVFVCTVIAYTVAKMFGFGRKNEFPVEGRVVVITGGSDGMGRAVATNLAGRGAHVVVVARTTSKLQSTVEEMRRAALNSLKQRFFYISADLTDPAECDRVIAEVTGWNYGAGPDIVWCCAGFCHPGFFTEVPISVQRQQMDTVYWTAANTAHSTLRNWLAPVPPSAQMQNPRRHLIFTCSTLAFTPIAGYGPYSPAKAAIRSLSDTLSQEIEMYNGAFTQRHRNSAPAADKLKPELTKMLEEADKPQTPEEVAQISINALERGEYLITTMFVGNVMKGTALGPSPRNAPIGDTILSWLSNLVFLQVIPDLRNKAFNWGKTNGLPNAGYLEDETPEATTPQS
;
A
#
# COMPACT_ATOMS: atom_id res chain seq x y z
N MET A 1 -17.83 -57.97 30.69
CA MET A 1 -16.75 -57.55 29.77
C MET A 1 -17.39 -56.97 28.52
N PRO A 2 -17.26 -55.67 28.23
CA PRO A 2 -17.74 -55.11 26.97
C PRO A 2 -16.81 -55.57 25.83
N GLN A 3 -17.39 -56.08 24.75
CA GLN A 3 -16.64 -56.43 23.54
C GLN A 3 -15.98 -55.18 22.95
N LEU A 4 -14.67 -55.24 22.73
CA LEU A 4 -13.94 -54.25 21.93
C LEU A 4 -14.49 -54.29 20.49
N PRO A 5 -14.82 -53.13 19.88
CA PRO A 5 -15.30 -53.09 18.49
C PRO A 5 -14.20 -53.61 17.54
N SER A 6 -14.61 -54.42 16.55
CA SER A 6 -13.71 -55.01 15.56
C SER A 6 -13.07 -53.95 14.67
N LEU A 7 -11.78 -54.12 14.39
CA LEU A 7 -10.95 -53.26 13.52
C LEU A 7 -11.44 -53.14 12.06
N SER A 8 -12.55 -53.79 11.70
CA SER A 8 -13.14 -53.76 10.36
C SER A 8 -13.87 -52.47 10.01
N SER A 9 -14.23 -51.62 10.99
CA SER A 9 -14.97 -50.37 10.72
C SER A 9 -14.11 -49.22 10.19
N VAL A 10 -12.79 -49.36 10.17
CA VAL A 10 -11.85 -48.29 9.75
C VAL A 10 -11.61 -48.30 8.23
N TYR A 11 -12.06 -49.34 7.51
CA TYR A 11 -11.75 -49.55 6.08
C TYR A 11 -12.94 -49.36 5.11
N GLU A 12 -14.09 -48.89 5.55
CA GLU A 12 -15.22 -48.55 4.66
C GLU A 12 -15.22 -47.08 4.22
N LEU A 13 -14.05 -46.51 3.89
CA LEU A 13 -14.06 -45.23 3.16
C LEU A 13 -14.50 -45.50 1.72
N SER A 14 -15.69 -45.04 1.36
CA SER A 14 -16.20 -45.12 -0.01
C SER A 14 -15.18 -44.50 -0.98
N ILE A 15 -15.03 -45.06 -2.19
CA ILE A 15 -14.16 -44.52 -3.25
C ILE A 15 -14.35 -43.00 -3.44
N PRO A 16 -15.58 -42.45 -3.40
CA PRO A 16 -15.81 -41.00 -3.39
C PRO A 16 -15.14 -40.26 -2.22
N THR A 17 -15.23 -40.79 -1.00
CA THR A 17 -14.60 -40.19 0.20
C THR A 17 -13.08 -40.19 0.09
N LEU A 18 -12.49 -41.26 -0.48
CA LEU A 18 -11.06 -41.33 -0.75
C LEU A 18 -10.64 -40.31 -1.82
N GLY A 19 -11.42 -40.20 -2.91
CA GLY A 19 -11.20 -39.22 -3.97
C GLY A 19 -11.26 -37.76 -3.48
N ILE A 20 -12.26 -37.43 -2.65
CA ILE A 20 -12.39 -36.11 -2.02
C ILE A 20 -11.21 -35.85 -1.09
N SER A 21 -10.81 -36.83 -0.27
CA SER A 21 -9.70 -36.68 0.67
C SER A 21 -8.37 -36.46 -0.06
N VAL A 22 -8.10 -37.22 -1.13
CA VAL A 22 -6.91 -37.04 -1.98
C VAL A 22 -6.93 -35.67 -2.65
N PHE A 23 -8.07 -35.23 -3.18
CA PHE A 23 -8.21 -33.91 -3.77
C PHE A 23 -7.93 -32.79 -2.76
N VAL A 24 -8.55 -32.85 -1.58
CA VAL A 24 -8.34 -31.87 -0.49
C VAL A 24 -6.89 -31.86 -0.04
N CYS A 25 -6.28 -33.03 0.23
CA CYS A 25 -4.87 -33.12 0.60
C CYS A 25 -3.94 -32.59 -0.50
N THR A 26 -4.26 -32.84 -1.77
CA THR A 26 -3.48 -32.33 -2.91
C THR A 26 -3.59 -30.82 -3.04
N VAL A 27 -4.80 -30.25 -2.88
CA VAL A 27 -5.02 -28.80 -2.88
C VAL A 27 -4.30 -28.14 -1.71
N ILE A 28 -4.37 -28.74 -0.51
CA ILE A 28 -3.64 -28.27 0.67
C ILE A 28 -2.13 -28.35 0.42
N ALA A 29 -1.60 -29.49 0.00
CA ALA A 29 -0.18 -29.67 -0.27
C ALA A 29 0.33 -28.73 -1.36
N TYR A 30 -0.43 -28.54 -2.44
CA TYR A 30 -0.13 -27.57 -3.50
C TYR A 30 -0.12 -26.14 -2.95
N THR A 31 -1.13 -25.76 -2.17
CA THR A 31 -1.23 -24.43 -1.55
C THR A 31 -0.06 -24.20 -0.60
N VAL A 32 0.24 -25.16 0.27
CA VAL A 32 1.37 -25.13 1.21
C VAL A 32 2.70 -25.03 0.45
N ALA A 33 2.91 -25.86 -0.58
CA ALA A 33 4.11 -25.80 -1.41
C ALA A 33 4.27 -24.43 -2.09
N LYS A 34 3.16 -23.85 -2.59
CA LYS A 34 3.15 -22.50 -3.14
C LYS A 34 3.38 -21.42 -2.09
N MET A 35 2.88 -21.58 -0.85
CA MET A 35 3.13 -20.67 0.27
C MET A 35 4.63 -20.64 0.64
N PHE A 36 5.30 -21.78 0.64
CA PHE A 36 6.75 -21.88 0.86
C PHE A 36 7.60 -21.52 -0.38
N GLY A 37 6.96 -21.10 -1.48
CA GLY A 37 7.64 -20.55 -2.64
C GLY A 37 8.19 -21.58 -3.64
N PHE A 38 7.86 -22.86 -3.50
CA PHE A 38 8.32 -23.89 -4.45
C PHE A 38 7.84 -23.58 -5.88
N GLY A 39 8.78 -23.54 -6.82
CA GLY A 39 8.53 -23.29 -8.24
C GLY A 39 8.18 -21.85 -8.61
N ARG A 40 8.49 -20.85 -7.76
CA ARG A 40 8.35 -19.42 -8.09
C ARG A 40 9.60 -18.86 -8.78
N LYS A 41 9.41 -17.96 -9.74
CA LYS A 41 10.48 -17.16 -10.36
C LYS A 41 10.72 -15.89 -9.55
N ASN A 42 11.88 -15.26 -9.72
CA ASN A 42 12.17 -13.97 -9.10
C ASN A 42 11.41 -12.84 -9.84
N GLU A 43 10.34 -12.34 -9.22
CA GLU A 43 9.53 -11.21 -9.72
C GLU A 43 10.02 -9.83 -9.22
N PHE A 44 11.14 -9.81 -8.49
CA PHE A 44 11.78 -8.59 -7.98
C PHE A 44 13.29 -8.61 -8.27
N PRO A 45 13.71 -8.56 -9.55
CA PRO A 45 15.12 -8.46 -9.91
C PRO A 45 15.65 -7.06 -9.54
N VAL A 46 16.75 -7.02 -8.80
CA VAL A 46 17.35 -5.77 -8.27
C VAL A 46 18.79 -5.53 -8.74
N GLU A 47 19.42 -6.51 -9.38
CA GLU A 47 20.79 -6.37 -9.88
C GLU A 47 20.88 -5.21 -10.88
N GLY A 48 21.83 -4.30 -10.64
CA GLY A 48 22.04 -3.10 -11.46
C GLY A 48 20.96 -2.02 -11.31
N ARG A 49 19.97 -2.19 -10.42
CA ARG A 49 18.87 -1.23 -10.21
C ARG A 49 19.16 -0.27 -9.07
N VAL A 50 18.63 0.94 -9.15
CA VAL A 50 18.76 1.95 -8.09
C VAL A 50 17.60 1.88 -7.10
N VAL A 51 17.94 1.58 -5.84
CA VAL A 51 17.00 1.43 -4.74
C VAL A 51 17.20 2.54 -3.72
N VAL A 52 16.14 3.28 -3.41
CA VAL A 52 16.10 4.24 -2.30
C VAL A 52 15.36 3.63 -1.12
N ILE A 53 15.95 3.68 0.06
CA ILE A 53 15.38 3.12 1.29
C ILE A 53 15.30 4.22 2.35
N THR A 54 14.08 4.62 2.72
CA THR A 54 13.88 5.55 3.84
C THR A 54 13.96 4.80 5.16
N GLY A 55 14.44 5.44 6.22
CA GLY A 55 14.73 4.75 7.49
C GLY A 55 15.90 3.77 7.37
N GLY A 56 16.76 3.94 6.37
CA GLY A 56 17.84 3.01 6.05
C GLY A 56 18.98 2.96 7.07
N SER A 57 19.01 3.85 8.06
CA SER A 57 20.09 3.93 9.05
C SER A 57 20.03 2.87 10.16
N ASP A 58 18.88 2.21 10.36
CA ASP A 58 18.70 1.26 11.47
C ASP A 58 17.68 0.15 11.17
N GLY A 59 17.64 -0.83 12.09
CA GLY A 59 16.63 -1.88 12.14
C GLY A 59 16.38 -2.56 10.80
N MET A 60 15.10 -2.63 10.42
CA MET A 60 14.68 -3.28 9.18
C MET A 60 15.19 -2.56 7.93
N GLY A 61 15.22 -1.22 7.90
CA GLY A 61 15.69 -0.44 6.76
C GLY A 61 17.15 -0.74 6.42
N ARG A 62 18.03 -0.78 7.45
CA ARG A 62 19.43 -1.18 7.30
C ARG A 62 19.56 -2.61 6.79
N ALA A 63 18.79 -3.55 7.37
CA ALA A 63 18.84 -4.95 6.95
C ALA A 63 18.41 -5.15 5.49
N VAL A 64 17.35 -4.46 5.04
CA VAL A 64 16.91 -4.45 3.64
C VAL A 64 18.03 -3.89 2.75
N ALA A 65 18.62 -2.75 3.12
CA ALA A 65 19.68 -2.11 2.36
C ALA A 65 20.89 -3.04 2.15
N THR A 66 21.38 -3.66 3.22
CA THR A 66 22.50 -4.61 3.18
C THR A 66 22.13 -5.87 2.37
N ASN A 67 20.91 -6.39 2.48
CA ASN A 67 20.49 -7.58 1.72
C ASN A 67 20.37 -7.29 0.21
N LEU A 68 19.83 -6.13 -0.16
CA LEU A 68 19.73 -5.74 -1.57
C LEU A 68 21.11 -5.41 -2.17
N ALA A 69 22.03 -4.86 -1.38
CA ALA A 69 23.43 -4.74 -1.78
C ALA A 69 24.05 -6.12 -2.10
N GLY A 70 23.79 -7.15 -1.29
CA GLY A 70 24.21 -8.53 -1.57
C GLY A 70 23.52 -9.19 -2.78
N ARG A 71 22.53 -8.53 -3.37
CA ARG A 71 21.82 -8.98 -4.59
C ARG A 71 22.14 -8.12 -5.82
N GLY A 72 23.18 -7.29 -5.75
CA GLY A 72 23.66 -6.51 -6.88
C GLY A 72 23.00 -5.14 -7.07
N ALA A 73 22.16 -4.68 -6.14
CA ALA A 73 21.51 -3.36 -6.25
C ALA A 73 22.48 -2.20 -5.96
N HIS A 74 22.25 -1.05 -6.59
CA HIS A 74 22.79 0.23 -6.14
C HIS A 74 21.84 0.80 -5.09
N VAL A 75 22.33 1.17 -3.91
CA VAL A 75 21.45 1.50 -2.78
C VAL A 75 21.75 2.89 -2.23
N VAL A 76 20.70 3.70 -2.08
CA VAL A 76 20.71 4.97 -1.37
C VAL A 76 19.90 4.84 -0.09
N VAL A 77 20.52 5.11 1.05
CA VAL A 77 19.82 5.10 2.36
C VAL A 77 19.53 6.52 2.82
N VAL A 78 18.31 6.74 3.31
CA VAL A 78 17.83 8.06 3.76
C VAL A 78 17.37 7.96 5.21
N ALA A 79 17.90 8.83 6.07
CA ALA A 79 17.49 8.97 7.47
C ALA A 79 18.01 10.29 8.04
N ARG A 80 17.76 10.59 9.31
CA ARG A 80 18.22 11.84 9.93
C ARG A 80 19.68 11.78 10.38
N THR A 81 20.10 10.66 10.99
CA THR A 81 21.41 10.57 11.67
C THR A 81 22.53 10.16 10.72
N THR A 82 23.37 11.12 10.33
CA THR A 82 24.50 10.92 9.39
C THR A 82 25.47 9.82 9.82
N SER A 83 25.86 9.74 11.09
CA SER A 83 26.81 8.72 11.55
C SER A 83 26.28 7.29 11.38
N LYS A 84 25.00 7.05 11.66
CA LYS A 84 24.34 5.75 11.43
C LYS A 84 24.21 5.40 9.95
N LEU A 85 23.94 6.41 9.11
CA LEU A 85 23.89 6.25 7.66
C LEU A 85 25.26 5.84 7.09
N GLN A 86 26.33 6.52 7.50
CA GLN A 86 27.69 6.18 7.10
C GLN A 86 28.04 4.72 7.48
N SER A 87 27.74 4.32 8.72
CA SER A 87 27.93 2.93 9.16
C SER A 87 27.17 1.93 8.27
N THR A 88 25.92 2.25 7.92
CA THR A 88 25.11 1.41 7.03
C THR A 88 25.73 1.30 5.63
N VAL A 89 26.27 2.40 5.10
CA VAL A 89 26.95 2.38 3.80
C VAL A 89 28.20 1.48 3.82
N GLU A 90 28.97 1.46 4.90
CA GLU A 90 30.08 0.51 5.03
C GLU A 90 29.63 -0.95 5.15
N GLU A 91 28.49 -1.22 5.79
CA GLU A 91 27.87 -2.55 5.80
C GLU A 91 27.43 -2.97 4.39
N MET A 92 26.78 -2.09 3.64
CA MET A 92 26.37 -2.35 2.25
C MET A 92 27.57 -2.63 1.34
N ARG A 93 28.67 -1.85 1.49
CA ARG A 93 29.90 -2.08 0.72
C ARG A 93 30.51 -3.45 0.99
N ARG A 94 30.53 -3.88 2.26
CA ARG A 94 31.03 -5.21 2.65
C ARG A 94 30.13 -6.34 2.16
N ALA A 95 28.82 -6.11 2.10
CA ALA A 95 27.85 -7.10 1.63
C ALA A 95 27.68 -7.11 0.10
N ALA A 96 28.26 -6.16 -0.64
CA ALA A 96 28.05 -5.99 -2.07
C ALA A 96 28.41 -7.27 -2.87
N LEU A 97 27.51 -7.68 -3.77
CA LEU A 97 27.75 -8.79 -4.69
C LEU A 97 28.95 -8.54 -5.62
N ASN A 98 29.09 -7.30 -6.10
CA ASN A 98 30.20 -6.83 -6.91
C ASN A 98 30.50 -5.36 -6.58
N SER A 99 31.46 -5.14 -5.68
CA SER A 99 31.84 -3.81 -5.18
C SER A 99 32.41 -2.86 -6.25
N LEU A 100 32.89 -3.38 -7.40
CA LEU A 100 33.39 -2.55 -8.50
C LEU A 100 32.28 -1.98 -9.37
N LYS A 101 31.13 -2.65 -9.42
CA LYS A 101 29.98 -2.21 -10.22
C LYS A 101 28.95 -1.47 -9.40
N GLN A 102 28.76 -1.87 -8.14
CA GLN A 102 27.73 -1.30 -7.28
C GLN A 102 28.15 0.05 -6.70
N ARG A 103 27.16 0.90 -6.44
CA ARG A 103 27.35 2.23 -5.89
C ARG A 103 26.43 2.39 -4.69
N PHE A 104 26.92 3.05 -3.66
CA PHE A 104 26.18 3.27 -2.42
C PHE A 104 26.28 4.72 -2.01
N PHE A 105 25.16 5.28 -1.56
CA PHE A 105 25.07 6.68 -1.17
C PHE A 105 24.16 6.82 0.06
N TYR A 106 24.29 7.94 0.75
CA TYR A 106 23.41 8.27 1.86
C TYR A 106 22.98 9.73 1.78
N ILE A 107 21.77 10.02 2.24
CA ILE A 107 21.24 11.37 2.34
C ILE A 107 20.68 11.56 3.73
N SER A 108 21.13 12.62 4.42
CA SER A 108 20.51 13.06 5.66
C SER A 108 19.28 13.91 5.32
N ALA A 109 18.10 13.53 5.82
CA ALA A 109 16.85 14.26 5.59
C ALA A 109 15.82 13.96 6.68
N ASP A 110 14.96 14.94 6.98
CA ASP A 110 13.72 14.72 7.74
C ASP A 110 12.53 14.64 6.76
N LEU A 111 12.02 13.43 6.56
CA LEU A 111 10.98 13.15 5.57
C LEU A 111 9.57 13.53 6.04
N THR A 112 9.43 14.04 7.27
CA THR A 112 8.18 14.69 7.69
C THR A 112 7.97 16.01 6.94
N ASP A 113 9.03 16.61 6.41
CA ASP A 113 9.00 17.76 5.51
C ASP A 113 8.86 17.30 4.03
N PRO A 114 7.79 17.69 3.32
CA PRO A 114 7.64 17.41 1.89
C PRO A 114 8.77 17.97 1.03
N ALA A 115 9.33 19.14 1.36
CA ALA A 115 10.41 19.76 0.56
C ALA A 115 11.70 18.94 0.64
N GLU A 116 11.98 18.32 1.79
CA GLU A 116 13.10 17.40 1.95
C GLU A 116 12.93 16.13 1.12
N CYS A 117 11.69 15.64 0.95
CA CYS A 117 11.40 14.50 0.08
C CYS A 117 11.69 14.84 -1.40
N ASP A 118 11.30 16.02 -1.86
CA ASP A 118 11.62 16.51 -3.20
C ASP A 118 13.13 16.65 -3.41
N ARG A 119 13.84 17.24 -2.42
CA ARG A 119 15.30 17.36 -2.44
C ARG A 119 15.98 16.00 -2.52
N VAL A 120 15.56 15.03 -1.72
CA VAL A 120 16.09 13.65 -1.72
C VAL A 120 15.95 13.02 -3.09
N ILE A 121 14.77 13.10 -3.72
CA ILE A 121 14.54 12.50 -5.04
C ILE A 121 15.38 13.21 -6.12
N ALA A 122 15.52 14.54 -6.05
CA ALA A 122 16.39 15.29 -6.96
C ALA A 122 17.87 14.89 -6.81
N GLU A 123 18.36 14.77 -5.58
CA GLU A 123 19.73 14.37 -5.29
C GLU A 123 20.03 12.93 -5.75
N VAL A 124 19.11 12.00 -5.50
CA VAL A 124 19.19 10.62 -6.04
C VAL A 124 19.22 10.64 -7.57
N THR A 125 18.38 11.46 -8.19
CA THR A 125 18.31 11.59 -9.67
C THR A 125 19.63 12.11 -10.22
N GLY A 126 20.21 13.16 -9.63
CA GLY A 126 21.52 13.69 -10.01
C GLY A 126 22.65 12.66 -9.80
N TRP A 127 22.64 11.98 -8.66
CA TRP A 127 23.58 10.90 -8.36
C TRP A 127 23.48 9.75 -9.38
N ASN A 128 22.27 9.46 -9.86
CA ASN A 128 21.96 8.43 -10.86
C ASN A 128 21.94 8.96 -12.30
N TYR A 129 22.87 9.86 -12.63
CA TYR A 129 23.10 10.34 -14.00
C TYR A 129 21.84 10.94 -14.68
N GLY A 130 20.97 11.59 -13.89
CA GLY A 130 19.73 12.20 -14.36
C GLY A 130 18.54 11.25 -14.42
N ALA A 131 18.70 9.96 -14.08
CA ALA A 131 17.61 9.00 -14.02
C ALA A 131 17.03 8.89 -12.60
N GLY A 132 15.71 8.93 -12.48
CA GLY A 132 15.04 8.68 -11.20
C GLY A 132 15.31 7.27 -10.64
N PRO A 133 15.00 7.01 -9.37
CA PRO A 133 15.17 5.69 -8.76
C PRO A 133 14.25 4.65 -9.41
N ASP A 134 14.71 3.41 -9.51
CA ASP A 134 13.89 2.28 -9.97
C ASP A 134 12.91 1.80 -8.89
N ILE A 135 13.39 1.80 -7.66
CA ILE A 135 12.70 1.22 -6.51
C ILE A 135 12.80 2.23 -5.36
N VAL A 136 11.66 2.53 -4.74
CA VAL A 136 11.61 3.32 -3.51
C VAL A 136 10.89 2.51 -2.45
N TRP A 137 11.58 2.22 -1.35
CA TRP A 137 11.06 1.46 -0.24
C TRP A 137 10.94 2.34 1.00
N CYS A 138 9.70 2.66 1.35
CA CYS A 138 9.35 3.46 2.52
C CYS A 138 9.44 2.60 3.79
N CYS A 139 10.60 2.57 4.46
CA CYS A 139 10.79 1.87 5.74
C CYS A 139 10.89 2.82 6.94
N ALA A 140 10.94 4.14 6.73
CA ALA A 140 10.98 5.10 7.82
C ALA A 140 9.73 5.06 8.71
N GLY A 141 9.96 5.32 9.98
CA GLY A 141 8.95 5.24 11.05
C GLY A 141 9.45 4.39 12.21
N PHE A 142 8.86 4.61 13.38
CA PHE A 142 9.10 3.81 14.57
C PHE A 142 7.80 3.65 15.34
N CYS A 143 7.74 2.65 16.21
CA CYS A 143 6.57 2.37 17.02
C CYS A 143 6.71 2.98 18.41
N HIS A 144 5.72 3.77 18.84
CA HIS A 144 5.55 4.18 20.23
C HIS A 144 4.31 3.47 20.83
N PRO A 145 4.49 2.36 21.56
CA PRO A 145 3.38 1.71 22.25
C PRO A 145 2.94 2.52 23.48
N GLY A 146 1.65 2.47 23.79
CA GLY A 146 1.03 3.07 24.96
C GLY A 146 -0.49 3.12 24.85
N PHE A 147 -1.19 3.26 25.99
CA PHE A 147 -2.64 3.41 25.98
C PHE A 147 -3.05 4.79 25.45
N PHE A 148 -4.14 4.82 24.68
CA PHE A 148 -4.57 6.02 23.95
C PHE A 148 -4.82 7.24 24.86
N THR A 149 -5.36 7.00 26.05
CA THR A 149 -5.65 8.05 27.05
C THR A 149 -4.41 8.54 27.80
N GLU A 150 -3.32 7.76 27.80
CA GLU A 150 -2.09 8.04 28.56
C GLU A 150 -1.01 8.70 27.69
N VAL A 151 -0.98 8.36 26.40
CA VAL A 151 0.01 8.90 25.47
C VAL A 151 -0.41 10.33 25.06
N PRO A 152 0.45 11.34 25.24
CA PRO A 152 0.14 12.72 24.86
C PRO A 152 -0.25 12.86 23.39
N ILE A 153 -1.22 13.74 23.08
CA ILE A 153 -1.67 14.01 21.71
C ILE A 153 -0.52 14.42 20.79
N SER A 154 0.49 15.13 21.30
CA SER A 154 1.70 15.49 20.54
C SER A 154 2.46 14.25 20.02
N VAL A 155 2.56 13.19 20.83
CA VAL A 155 3.20 11.93 20.44
C VAL A 155 2.31 11.18 19.43
N GLN A 156 0.99 11.20 19.59
CA GLN A 156 0.07 10.60 18.63
C GLN A 156 0.15 11.27 17.25
N ARG A 157 0.22 12.61 17.21
CA ARG A 157 0.47 13.37 15.96
C ARG A 157 1.83 13.01 15.37
N GLN A 158 2.89 12.98 16.19
CA GLN A 158 4.22 12.59 15.73
C GLN A 158 4.25 11.17 15.13
N GLN A 159 3.49 10.21 15.67
CA GLN A 159 3.38 8.89 15.08
C GLN A 159 2.75 8.94 13.68
N MET A 160 1.73 9.76 13.45
CA MET A 160 1.20 10.01 12.09
C MET A 160 2.27 10.64 11.19
N ASP A 161 3.00 11.63 11.67
CA ASP A 161 4.01 12.33 10.87
C ASP A 161 5.16 11.40 10.44
N THR A 162 5.70 10.66 11.41
CA THR A 162 6.89 9.82 11.23
C THR A 162 6.60 8.46 10.60
N VAL A 163 5.36 7.97 10.70
CA VAL A 163 4.96 6.67 10.12
C VAL A 163 4.22 6.88 8.80
N TYR A 164 3.16 7.69 8.78
CA TYR A 164 2.33 7.90 7.59
C TYR A 164 2.88 8.99 6.68
N TRP A 165 3.02 10.23 7.17
CA TRP A 165 3.37 11.36 6.29
C TRP A 165 4.74 11.22 5.65
N THR A 166 5.73 10.71 6.39
CA THR A 166 7.03 10.37 5.80
C THR A 166 6.90 9.45 4.56
N ALA A 167 6.06 8.43 4.63
CA ALA A 167 5.84 7.52 3.51
C ALA A 167 5.00 8.18 2.39
N ALA A 168 3.97 8.93 2.75
CA ALA A 168 3.10 9.64 1.81
C ALA A 168 3.87 10.72 1.03
N ASN A 169 4.66 11.56 1.71
CA ASN A 169 5.50 12.58 1.10
C ASN A 169 6.54 11.96 0.16
N THR A 170 7.24 10.91 0.62
CA THR A 170 8.21 10.19 -0.22
C THR A 170 7.55 9.61 -1.47
N ALA A 171 6.38 8.98 -1.32
CA ALA A 171 5.61 8.43 -2.44
C ALA A 171 5.19 9.51 -3.43
N HIS A 172 4.70 10.64 -2.93
CA HIS A 172 4.28 11.78 -3.74
C HIS A 172 5.43 12.34 -4.58
N SER A 173 6.57 12.65 -3.96
CA SER A 173 7.78 13.14 -4.66
C SER A 173 8.30 12.12 -5.67
N THR A 174 8.28 10.83 -5.31
CA THR A 174 8.69 9.72 -6.20
C THR A 174 7.80 9.63 -7.43
N LEU A 175 6.48 9.62 -7.24
CA LEU A 175 5.52 9.53 -8.36
C LEU A 175 5.63 10.74 -9.27
N ARG A 176 5.75 11.96 -8.73
CA ARG A 176 5.96 13.16 -9.55
C ARG A 176 7.23 13.07 -10.40
N ASN A 177 8.33 12.58 -9.83
CA ASN A 177 9.56 12.35 -10.59
C ASN A 177 9.38 11.28 -11.67
N TRP A 178 8.66 10.20 -11.37
CA TRP A 178 8.44 9.12 -12.34
C TRP A 178 7.51 9.50 -13.49
N LEU A 179 6.55 10.39 -13.23
CA LEU A 179 5.57 10.89 -14.19
C LEU A 179 6.08 12.09 -14.98
N ALA A 180 7.20 12.69 -14.57
CA ALA A 180 7.78 13.85 -15.24
C ALA A 180 8.13 13.52 -16.72
N PRO A 181 7.85 14.43 -17.67
CA PRO A 181 8.22 14.26 -19.06
C PRO A 181 9.72 13.97 -19.25
N VAL A 182 10.05 12.81 -19.81
CA VAL A 182 11.42 12.50 -20.25
C VAL A 182 11.53 12.72 -21.77
N PRO A 183 12.58 13.41 -22.28
CA PRO A 183 12.77 13.56 -23.71
C PRO A 183 12.98 12.19 -24.39
N PRO A 184 12.57 12.00 -25.66
CA PRO A 184 12.68 10.72 -26.36
C PRO A 184 14.10 10.11 -26.36
N SER A 185 15.13 10.95 -26.34
CA SER A 185 16.54 10.55 -26.29
C SER A 185 16.99 9.97 -24.94
N ALA A 186 16.27 10.27 -23.85
CA ALA A 186 16.52 9.76 -22.50
C ALA A 186 15.50 8.68 -22.09
N GLN A 187 14.67 8.24 -23.03
CA GLN A 187 13.67 7.19 -22.84
C GLN A 187 14.39 5.83 -22.80
N MET A 188 14.97 5.51 -21.64
CA MET A 188 15.53 4.17 -21.40
C MET A 188 14.44 3.11 -21.55
N GLN A 189 14.82 1.87 -21.86
CA GLN A 189 13.94 0.71 -21.67
C GLN A 189 13.57 0.65 -20.19
N ASN A 190 12.46 1.29 -19.81
CA ASN A 190 12.08 1.47 -18.41
C ASN A 190 11.80 0.10 -17.80
N PRO A 191 12.68 -0.42 -16.92
CA PRO A 191 12.36 -1.64 -16.21
C PRO A 191 11.26 -1.30 -15.19
N ARG A 192 10.38 -2.27 -14.92
CA ARG A 192 9.24 -2.11 -14.00
C ARG A 192 9.69 -1.44 -12.70
N ARG A 193 9.13 -0.28 -12.35
CA ARG A 193 9.46 0.42 -11.10
C ARG A 193 8.63 -0.13 -9.93
N HIS A 194 9.14 0.03 -8.71
CA HIS A 194 8.45 -0.42 -7.50
C HIS A 194 8.43 0.65 -6.42
N LEU A 195 7.23 1.06 -6.01
CA LEU A 195 7.02 1.86 -4.81
C LEU A 195 6.49 0.92 -3.72
N ILE A 196 7.25 0.77 -2.63
CA ILE A 196 6.99 -0.23 -1.60
C ILE A 196 6.76 0.48 -0.26
N PHE A 197 5.65 0.14 0.39
CA PHE A 197 5.32 0.65 1.72
C PHE A 197 5.54 -0.42 2.78
N THR A 198 6.31 -0.09 3.83
CA THR A 198 6.42 -0.95 5.01
C THR A 198 5.21 -0.74 5.91
N CYS A 199 4.29 -1.70 5.88
CA CYS A 199 3.11 -1.71 6.75
C CYS A 199 3.36 -2.50 8.06
N SER A 200 2.30 -2.99 8.69
CA SER A 200 2.35 -3.83 9.90
C SER A 200 1.15 -4.77 9.92
N THR A 201 1.27 -5.90 10.61
CA THR A 201 0.11 -6.75 10.95
C THR A 201 -0.95 -5.95 11.72
N LEU A 202 -0.55 -4.92 12.46
CA LEU A 202 -1.43 -4.01 13.19
C LEU A 202 -2.32 -3.14 12.29
N ALA A 203 -2.05 -3.08 10.98
CA ALA A 203 -2.96 -2.46 10.00
C ALA A 203 -4.18 -3.34 9.69
N PHE A 204 -4.07 -4.65 9.94
CA PHE A 204 -5.16 -5.61 9.76
C PHE A 204 -5.82 -5.96 11.10
N THR A 205 -5.01 -6.06 12.15
CA THR A 205 -5.44 -6.46 13.49
C THR A 205 -5.02 -5.41 14.50
N PRO A 206 -5.85 -4.41 14.80
CA PRO A 206 -5.55 -3.45 15.85
C PRO A 206 -5.50 -4.16 17.21
N ILE A 207 -4.50 -3.82 18.02
CA ILE A 207 -4.31 -4.37 19.37
C ILE A 207 -4.26 -3.21 20.36
N ALA A 208 -4.91 -3.38 21.52
CA ALA A 208 -4.86 -2.42 22.62
C ALA A 208 -3.39 -2.12 23.02
N GLY A 209 -3.10 -0.86 23.36
CA GLY A 209 -1.73 -0.41 23.62
C GLY A 209 -0.93 0.00 22.37
N TYR A 210 -1.51 -0.13 21.16
CA TYR A 210 -0.93 0.40 19.92
C TYR A 210 -1.79 1.52 19.31
N GLY A 211 -2.61 2.19 20.13
CA GLY A 211 -3.45 3.31 19.70
C GLY A 211 -2.68 4.42 18.96
N PRO A 212 -1.47 4.83 19.41
CA PRO A 212 -0.68 5.83 18.70
C PRO A 212 -0.13 5.37 17.34
N TYR A 213 0.04 4.06 17.11
CA TYR A 213 0.81 3.53 15.96
C TYR A 213 -0.07 2.85 14.90
N SER A 214 -1.02 2.01 15.31
CA SER A 214 -1.88 1.23 14.40
C SER A 214 -2.65 2.09 13.39
N PRO A 215 -3.21 3.27 13.75
CA PRO A 215 -3.92 4.13 12.80
C PRO A 215 -3.05 4.56 11.62
N ALA A 216 -1.80 4.98 11.87
CA ALA A 216 -0.88 5.39 10.82
C ALA A 216 -0.57 4.22 9.86
N LYS A 217 -0.45 3.00 10.37
CA LYS A 217 -0.22 1.80 9.52
C LYS A 217 -1.46 1.41 8.71
N ALA A 218 -2.66 1.54 9.27
CA ALA A 218 -3.90 1.38 8.52
C ALA A 218 -4.03 2.43 7.40
N ALA A 219 -3.66 3.69 7.69
CA ALA A 219 -3.62 4.76 6.68
C ALA A 219 -2.63 4.47 5.55
N ILE A 220 -1.42 3.98 5.86
CA ILE A 220 -0.45 3.55 4.83
C ILE A 220 -1.02 2.42 3.97
N ARG A 221 -1.68 1.43 4.58
CA ARG A 221 -2.31 0.33 3.82
C ARG A 221 -3.34 0.90 2.85
N SER A 222 -4.24 1.76 3.33
CA SER A 222 -5.25 2.39 2.48
C SER A 222 -4.62 3.17 1.34
N LEU A 223 -3.57 3.97 1.61
CA LEU A 223 -2.85 4.70 0.56
C LEU A 223 -2.24 3.75 -0.48
N SER A 224 -1.60 2.66 -0.04
CA SER A 224 -1.00 1.66 -0.93
C SER A 224 -2.05 1.01 -1.84
N ASP A 225 -3.20 0.62 -1.28
CA ASP A 225 -4.28 -0.01 -2.03
C ASP A 225 -4.89 0.97 -3.06
N THR A 226 -5.08 2.24 -2.68
CA THR A 226 -5.56 3.31 -3.58
C THR A 226 -4.56 3.58 -4.71
N LEU A 227 -3.28 3.79 -4.38
CA LEU A 227 -2.25 4.05 -5.40
C LEU A 227 -2.06 2.88 -6.36
N SER A 228 -2.32 1.63 -5.93
CA SER A 228 -2.26 0.48 -6.83
C SER A 228 -3.28 0.54 -7.98
N GLN A 229 -4.39 1.24 -7.78
CA GLN A 229 -5.39 1.50 -8.82
C GLN A 229 -5.04 2.76 -9.61
N GLU A 230 -4.66 3.84 -8.92
CA GLU A 230 -4.30 5.11 -9.54
C GLU A 230 -3.09 4.97 -10.49
N ILE A 231 -2.11 4.14 -10.14
CA ILE A 231 -0.93 3.91 -10.99
C ILE A 231 -1.29 3.26 -12.33
N GLU A 232 -2.38 2.49 -12.41
CA GLU A 232 -2.80 1.91 -13.68
C GLU A 232 -3.29 2.95 -14.67
N MET A 233 -3.87 4.05 -14.19
CA MET A 233 -4.18 5.22 -15.01
C MET A 233 -2.91 5.75 -15.68
N TYR A 234 -1.84 5.93 -14.90
CA TYR A 234 -0.56 6.38 -15.43
C TYR A 234 0.01 5.38 -16.45
N ASN A 235 0.03 4.08 -16.12
CA ASN A 235 0.48 3.03 -17.03
C ASN A 235 -0.28 3.08 -18.37
N GLY A 236 -1.61 3.23 -18.33
CA GLY A 236 -2.45 3.36 -19.51
C GLY A 236 -2.07 4.56 -20.35
N ALA A 237 -1.91 5.73 -19.73
CA ALA A 237 -1.52 6.98 -20.41
C ALA A 237 -0.16 6.86 -21.14
N PHE A 238 0.82 6.17 -20.54
CA PHE A 238 2.14 5.97 -21.14
C PHE A 238 2.19 4.93 -22.26
N THR A 239 1.10 4.22 -22.57
CA THR A 239 1.04 3.33 -23.74
C THR A 239 0.83 4.05 -25.07
N GLN A 240 0.40 5.31 -25.06
CA GLN A 240 0.17 6.10 -26.26
C GLN A 240 1.46 6.80 -26.75
N ARG A 241 1.72 6.79 -28.07
CA ARG A 241 2.84 7.52 -28.71
C ARG A 241 2.64 9.05 -28.71
N HIS A 242 1.39 9.52 -28.59
CA HIS A 242 1.04 10.93 -28.51
C HIS A 242 0.27 11.17 -27.21
N ARG A 243 0.70 12.18 -26.43
CA ARG A 243 0.07 12.52 -25.15
C ARG A 243 -1.19 13.32 -25.41
N ASN A 244 -2.36 12.73 -25.20
CA ASN A 244 -3.56 13.53 -24.99
C ASN A 244 -3.48 14.15 -23.59
N SER A 245 -3.88 15.41 -23.47
CA SER A 245 -4.14 16.04 -22.17
C SER A 245 -5.57 15.76 -21.79
N ALA A 246 -5.79 15.09 -20.66
CA ALA A 246 -7.14 14.88 -20.15
C ALA A 246 -7.76 16.25 -19.77
N PRO A 247 -9.08 16.43 -19.91
CA PRO A 247 -9.75 17.59 -19.35
C PRO A 247 -9.44 17.71 -17.84
N ALA A 248 -9.34 18.95 -17.34
CA ALA A 248 -9.20 19.18 -15.91
C ALA A 248 -10.39 18.52 -15.20
N ALA A 249 -10.12 17.79 -14.11
CA ALA A 249 -11.18 17.26 -13.27
C ALA A 249 -12.04 18.41 -12.75
N ASP A 250 -13.30 18.09 -12.54
CA ASP A 250 -14.23 18.92 -11.80
C ASP A 250 -13.61 19.33 -10.44
N LYS A 251 -13.82 20.58 -10.01
CA LYS A 251 -13.03 21.26 -8.95
C LYS A 251 -12.94 20.53 -7.60
N LEU A 252 -13.83 19.56 -7.34
CA LEU A 252 -13.88 18.80 -6.08
C LEU A 252 -13.61 17.29 -6.26
N LYS A 253 -13.75 16.72 -7.46
CA LYS A 253 -13.69 15.26 -7.65
C LYS A 253 -13.26 14.84 -9.07
N PRO A 254 -12.19 14.03 -9.22
CA PRO A 254 -11.75 13.49 -10.51
C PRO A 254 -12.83 12.71 -11.27
N GLU A 255 -12.84 12.84 -12.60
CA GLU A 255 -13.75 12.09 -13.48
C GLU A 255 -13.55 10.58 -13.35
N LEU A 256 -12.29 10.13 -13.25
CA LEU A 256 -11.96 8.73 -12.94
C LEU A 256 -12.63 8.30 -11.63
N THR A 257 -12.57 9.11 -10.58
CA THR A 257 -13.22 8.79 -9.30
C THR A 257 -14.73 8.69 -9.43
N LYS A 258 -15.38 9.57 -10.22
CA LYS A 258 -16.83 9.47 -10.50
C LYS A 258 -17.18 8.17 -11.24
N MET A 259 -16.36 7.76 -12.22
CA MET A 259 -16.56 6.51 -12.96
C MET A 259 -16.37 5.27 -12.07
N LEU A 260 -15.40 5.26 -11.17
CA LEU A 260 -15.16 4.14 -10.24
C LEU A 260 -16.30 3.97 -9.21
N GLU A 261 -17.05 5.04 -8.94
CA GLU A 261 -18.14 5.06 -7.98
C GLU A 261 -19.54 4.99 -8.61
N GLU A 262 -19.69 4.72 -9.91
CA GLU A 262 -20.99 4.69 -10.61
C GLU A 262 -22.03 3.75 -9.93
N ALA A 263 -21.57 2.72 -9.24
CA ALA A 263 -22.42 1.79 -8.51
C ALA A 263 -22.97 2.34 -7.17
N ASP A 264 -22.48 3.50 -6.72
CA ASP A 264 -22.89 4.14 -5.46
C ASP A 264 -24.09 5.08 -5.66
N LYS A 265 -25.12 4.90 -4.83
CA LYS A 265 -26.36 5.67 -4.90
C LYS A 265 -26.35 6.79 -3.86
N PRO A 266 -26.58 8.06 -4.23
CA PRO A 266 -26.63 9.16 -3.27
C PRO A 266 -27.68 8.92 -2.17
N GLN A 267 -27.34 9.25 -0.93
CA GLN A 267 -28.25 9.30 0.21
C GLN A 267 -28.31 10.72 0.76
N THR A 268 -29.45 11.12 1.30
CA THR A 268 -29.58 12.40 2.01
C THR A 268 -28.92 12.33 3.40
N PRO A 269 -28.42 13.45 3.95
CA PRO A 269 -27.88 13.49 5.31
C PRO A 269 -28.86 12.97 6.37
N GLU A 270 -30.16 13.27 6.23
CA GLU A 270 -31.22 12.79 7.13
C GLU A 270 -31.39 11.27 7.07
N GLU A 271 -31.37 10.66 5.88
CA GLU A 271 -31.43 9.21 5.73
C GLU A 271 -30.21 8.52 6.37
N VAL A 272 -29.01 9.06 6.13
CA VAL A 272 -27.76 8.56 6.73
C VAL A 272 -27.83 8.64 8.25
N ALA A 273 -28.23 9.79 8.79
CA ALA A 273 -28.35 10.00 10.23
C ALA A 273 -29.37 9.04 10.87
N GLN A 274 -30.56 8.88 10.28
CA GLN A 274 -31.58 7.99 10.81
C GLN A 274 -31.14 6.52 10.80
N ILE A 275 -30.51 6.05 9.72
CA ILE A 275 -29.99 4.68 9.64
C ILE A 275 -28.87 4.48 10.67
N SER A 276 -27.97 5.44 10.83
CA SER A 276 -26.89 5.41 11.82
C SER A 276 -27.42 5.35 13.26
N ILE A 277 -28.38 6.21 13.62
CA ILE A 277 -29.00 6.22 14.95
C ILE A 277 -29.69 4.89 15.24
N ASN A 278 -30.53 4.40 14.30
CA ASN A 278 -31.24 3.13 14.48
C ASN A 278 -30.26 1.95 14.65
N ALA A 279 -29.10 1.97 13.97
CA ALA A 279 -28.09 0.93 14.10
C ALA A 279 -27.35 1.01 15.45
N LEU A 280 -27.01 2.22 15.92
CA LEU A 280 -26.47 2.42 17.27
C LEU A 280 -27.43 1.95 18.36
N GLU A 281 -28.74 2.24 18.22
CA GLU A 281 -29.78 1.78 19.15
C GLU A 281 -29.91 0.24 19.17
N ARG A 282 -29.60 -0.44 18.07
CA ARG A 282 -29.51 -1.91 18.00
C ARG A 282 -28.19 -2.48 18.57
N GLY A 283 -27.28 -1.62 19.03
CA GLY A 283 -25.97 -2.02 19.54
C GLY A 283 -24.97 -2.39 18.45
N GLU A 284 -25.18 -1.93 17.22
CA GLU A 284 -24.23 -2.19 16.12
C GLU A 284 -22.94 -1.38 16.30
N TYR A 285 -21.79 -2.06 16.16
CA TYR A 285 -20.47 -1.46 16.33
C TYR A 285 -19.93 -0.84 15.04
N LEU A 286 -20.07 -1.55 13.91
CA LEU A 286 -19.61 -1.08 12.59
C LEU A 286 -20.81 -0.92 11.63
N ILE A 287 -21.19 0.34 11.41
CA ILE A 287 -22.44 0.70 10.75
C ILE A 287 -22.15 1.19 9.33
N THR A 288 -22.87 0.64 8.35
CA THR A 288 -22.90 1.14 6.98
C THR A 288 -24.34 1.35 6.56
N THR A 289 -24.61 2.43 5.82
CA THR A 289 -25.96 2.91 5.53
C THR A 289 -26.55 2.35 4.24
N MET A 290 -25.78 1.53 3.51
CA MET A 290 -26.13 1.04 2.18
C MET A 290 -25.76 -0.43 1.99
N PHE A 291 -26.41 -1.09 1.03
CA PHE A 291 -26.08 -2.48 0.67
C PHE A 291 -24.64 -2.63 0.17
N VAL A 292 -24.19 -1.78 -0.76
CA VAL A 292 -22.80 -1.79 -1.26
C VAL A 292 -21.82 -1.55 -0.10
N GLY A 293 -22.13 -0.62 0.79
CA GLY A 293 -21.37 -0.40 2.02
C GLY A 293 -21.31 -1.63 2.92
N ASN A 294 -22.38 -2.42 3.04
CA ASN A 294 -22.37 -3.68 3.79
C ASN A 294 -21.48 -4.76 3.13
N VAL A 295 -21.43 -4.83 1.81
CA VAL A 295 -20.53 -5.73 1.07
C VAL A 295 -19.06 -5.30 1.26
N MET A 296 -18.77 -4.00 1.15
CA MET A 296 -17.44 -3.44 1.43
C MET A 296 -17.01 -3.65 2.89
N LYS A 297 -17.95 -3.49 3.83
CA LYS A 297 -17.74 -3.82 5.24
C LYS A 297 -17.30 -5.28 5.37
N GLY A 298 -18.00 -6.20 4.71
CA GLY A 298 -17.70 -7.64 4.72
C GLY A 298 -16.24 -7.97 4.38
N THR A 299 -15.64 -7.29 3.41
CA THR A 299 -14.23 -7.50 3.03
C THR A 299 -13.24 -6.78 3.95
N ALA A 300 -13.66 -5.71 4.60
CA ALA A 300 -12.86 -4.96 5.57
C ALA A 300 -12.98 -5.46 7.02
N LEU A 301 -13.93 -6.36 7.33
CA LEU A 301 -14.27 -6.76 8.70
C LEU A 301 -13.07 -7.29 9.50
N GLY A 302 -12.22 -8.13 8.91
CA GLY A 302 -11.04 -8.67 9.58
C GLY A 302 -11.34 -9.20 11.00
N PRO A 303 -10.58 -8.78 12.03
CA PRO A 303 -10.82 -9.13 13.44
C PRO A 303 -11.76 -8.15 14.16
N SER A 304 -12.46 -7.27 13.44
CA SER A 304 -13.41 -6.33 14.05
C SER A 304 -14.55 -7.08 14.76
N PRO A 305 -15.14 -6.48 15.82
CA PRO A 305 -16.37 -6.99 16.42
C PRO A 305 -17.47 -7.19 15.37
N ARG A 306 -18.21 -8.29 15.50
CA ARG A 306 -19.32 -8.64 14.60
C ARG A 306 -20.64 -8.31 15.28
N ASN A 307 -21.55 -7.67 14.55
CA ASN A 307 -22.91 -7.40 15.02
C ASN A 307 -23.73 -8.69 14.99
N ALA A 308 -23.57 -9.50 13.93
CA ALA A 308 -24.21 -10.80 13.76
C ALA A 308 -23.15 -11.87 13.42
N PRO A 309 -22.61 -12.62 14.40
CA PRO A 309 -21.41 -13.45 14.19
C PRO A 309 -21.46 -14.39 12.99
N ILE A 310 -22.59 -15.08 12.77
CA ILE A 310 -22.76 -15.99 11.64
C ILE A 310 -22.99 -15.20 10.33
N GLY A 311 -23.92 -14.25 10.35
CA GLY A 311 -24.28 -13.45 9.17
C GLY A 311 -23.10 -12.64 8.63
N ASP A 312 -22.39 -11.93 9.50
CA ASP A 312 -21.22 -11.12 9.14
C ASP A 312 -20.07 -12.00 8.62
N THR A 313 -19.91 -13.21 9.15
CA THR A 313 -18.87 -14.14 8.68
C THR A 313 -19.19 -14.67 7.30
N ILE A 314 -20.43 -15.11 7.06
CA ILE A 314 -20.87 -15.54 5.73
C ILE A 314 -20.77 -14.39 4.73
N LEU A 315 -21.26 -13.20 5.11
CA LEU A 315 -21.17 -12.01 4.27
C LEU A 315 -19.72 -11.67 3.94
N SER A 316 -18.80 -11.78 4.90
CA SER A 316 -17.37 -11.58 4.66
C SER A 316 -16.81 -12.55 3.62
N TRP A 317 -17.13 -13.85 3.74
CA TRP A 317 -16.69 -14.86 2.77
C TRP A 317 -17.25 -14.63 1.37
N LEU A 318 -18.55 -14.39 1.27
CA LEU A 318 -19.21 -14.14 -0.02
C LEU A 318 -18.71 -12.85 -0.66
N SER A 319 -18.54 -11.78 0.12
CA SER A 319 -18.03 -10.50 -0.36
C SER A 319 -16.61 -10.66 -0.92
N ASN A 320 -15.73 -11.43 -0.26
CA ASN A 320 -14.38 -11.68 -0.77
C ASN A 320 -14.37 -12.34 -2.16
N LEU A 321 -15.36 -13.20 -2.48
CA LEU A 321 -15.49 -13.79 -3.81
C LEU A 321 -15.89 -12.75 -4.87
N VAL A 322 -16.76 -11.80 -4.53
CA VAL A 322 -17.16 -10.70 -5.42
C VAL A 322 -15.93 -9.84 -5.79
N PHE A 323 -15.08 -9.53 -4.82
CA PHE A 323 -13.91 -8.67 -5.04
C PHE A 323 -12.81 -9.30 -5.90
N LEU A 324 -12.82 -10.63 -6.12
CA LEU A 324 -11.96 -11.27 -7.13
C LEU A 324 -12.23 -10.77 -8.55
N GLN A 325 -13.43 -10.25 -8.82
CA GLN A 325 -13.80 -9.66 -10.11
C GLN A 325 -13.79 -8.14 -10.07
N VAL A 326 -14.22 -7.53 -8.96
CA VAL A 326 -14.30 -6.06 -8.84
C VAL A 326 -12.92 -5.41 -8.90
N ILE A 327 -11.90 -5.92 -8.20
CA ILE A 327 -10.58 -5.27 -8.20
C ILE A 327 -9.93 -5.28 -9.60
N PRO A 328 -9.90 -6.41 -10.34
CA PRO A 328 -9.46 -6.38 -11.73
C PRO A 328 -10.26 -5.42 -12.62
N ASP A 329 -11.58 -5.36 -12.46
CA ASP A 329 -12.44 -4.41 -13.20
C ASP A 329 -12.06 -2.95 -12.93
N LEU A 330 -11.94 -2.54 -11.65
CA LEU A 330 -11.55 -1.18 -11.27
C LEU A 330 -10.17 -0.80 -11.84
N ARG A 331 -9.20 -1.71 -11.77
CA ARG A 331 -7.85 -1.50 -12.34
C ARG A 331 -7.89 -1.39 -13.87
N ASN A 332 -8.67 -2.24 -14.54
CA ASN A 332 -8.84 -2.18 -15.98
C ASN A 332 -9.54 -0.88 -16.42
N LYS A 333 -10.55 -0.42 -15.67
CA LYS A 333 -11.22 0.86 -15.88
C LYS A 333 -10.23 2.02 -15.74
N ALA A 334 -9.43 2.05 -14.68
CA ALA A 334 -8.39 3.05 -14.49
C ALA A 334 -7.37 3.06 -15.64
N PHE A 335 -6.86 1.87 -16.02
CA PHE A 335 -5.95 1.71 -17.14
C PHE A 335 -6.54 2.21 -18.47
N ASN A 336 -7.77 1.80 -18.79
CA ASN A 336 -8.44 2.19 -20.03
C ASN A 336 -8.77 3.68 -20.04
N TRP A 337 -9.15 4.26 -18.90
CA TRP A 337 -9.38 5.70 -18.77
C TRP A 337 -8.07 6.46 -19.05
N GLY A 338 -6.96 6.06 -18.44
CA GLY A 338 -5.65 6.69 -18.68
C GLY A 338 -5.19 6.52 -20.12
N LYS A 339 -5.44 5.35 -20.71
CA LYS A 339 -5.17 5.09 -22.13
C LYS A 339 -5.98 5.99 -23.04
N THR A 340 -7.23 6.31 -22.74
CA THR A 340 -8.10 7.14 -23.61
C THR A 340 -7.84 8.63 -23.40
N ASN A 341 -7.73 9.07 -22.15
CA ASN A 341 -7.72 10.48 -21.77
C ASN A 341 -6.32 11.05 -21.56
N GLY A 342 -5.31 10.22 -21.29
CA GLY A 342 -3.96 10.65 -20.97
C GLY A 342 -3.79 11.09 -19.51
N LEU A 343 -2.76 11.91 -19.24
CA LEU A 343 -2.47 12.39 -17.88
C LEU A 343 -3.36 13.60 -17.53
N PRO A 344 -3.81 13.74 -16.27
CA PRO A 344 -4.47 14.96 -15.80
C PRO A 344 -3.55 16.19 -15.92
N ASN A 345 -4.07 17.34 -16.38
CA ASN A 345 -3.32 18.60 -16.41
C ASN A 345 -3.04 19.11 -14.99
N ALA A 346 -1.81 19.54 -14.70
CA ALA A 346 -1.34 19.94 -13.36
C ALA A 346 -1.91 21.27 -12.81
N GLY A 347 -2.89 21.89 -13.47
CA GLY A 347 -3.41 23.23 -13.15
C GLY A 347 -4.28 23.33 -11.88
N TYR A 348 -4.08 22.46 -10.89
CA TYR A 348 -4.98 22.31 -9.74
C TYR A 348 -4.64 23.19 -8.53
N LEU A 349 -3.50 23.89 -8.47
CA LEU A 349 -3.01 24.41 -7.17
C LEU A 349 -2.44 25.83 -7.17
N GLU A 350 -2.64 26.67 -8.19
CA GLU A 350 -2.08 28.03 -8.18
C GLU A 350 -3.05 29.17 -7.83
N ASP A 351 -4.34 28.94 -7.61
CA ASP A 351 -5.25 30.04 -7.21
C ASP A 351 -6.21 29.65 -6.08
N GLU A 352 -6.34 30.58 -5.14
CA GLU A 352 -7.22 30.63 -3.96
C GLU A 352 -6.58 30.14 -2.64
N THR A 353 -5.78 31.03 -2.03
CA THR A 353 -5.83 31.19 -0.57
C THR A 353 -7.29 31.54 -0.20
N PRO A 354 -7.94 30.85 0.74
CA PRO A 354 -9.29 31.22 1.13
C PRO A 354 -9.25 32.63 1.72
N GLU A 355 -9.90 33.59 1.06
CA GLU A 355 -10.17 34.90 1.65
C GLU A 355 -10.82 34.67 3.01
N ALA A 356 -10.17 35.17 4.07
CA ALA A 356 -10.74 35.21 5.40
C ALA A 356 -12.05 36.01 5.32
N THR A 357 -13.17 35.29 5.37
CA THR A 357 -14.50 35.90 5.45
C THR A 357 -14.54 36.76 6.71
N THR A 358 -14.52 38.07 6.50
CA THR A 358 -14.74 39.05 7.56
C THR A 358 -16.20 38.94 7.98
N PRO A 359 -16.52 38.82 9.28
CA PRO A 359 -17.90 38.72 9.72
C PRO A 359 -18.61 40.04 9.43
N GLN A 360 -19.63 40.00 8.57
CA GLN A 360 -20.57 41.12 8.44
C GLN A 360 -21.44 41.18 9.70
N SER A 361 -21.48 42.38 10.26
CA SER A 361 -22.15 42.82 11.49
C SER A 361 -23.65 42.60 11.51
#